data_AF-A0AAW0MJR9-F1
#
_entry.id   AF-A0AAW0MJR9-F1
#
_cell.length_a   1.000
_cell.length_b   1.000
_cell.length_c   1.000
_cell.angle_alpha   90.00
_cell.angle_beta   90.00
_cell.angle_gamma   90.00
#
_symmetry.space_group_name_H-M   'P 1'
#
loop_
_entity.id
_entity.type
_entity.pdbx_description
1 polymer ?
#
loop_
_entity_poly.entity_id
_entity_poly.type
_entity_poly.pdbx_seq_one_letter_code
_entity_poly.pdbx_strand_id
1 'polypeptide(L)'
;MAEAKVSGCVQFESARLKNTSYSLPSHDALAQILPHSPQSDCEQEPASHSDPQDDSSSRFKMWAIVPVGPPTSHLHHDCPGPEVQRYRDAMGRMAADMISLRRQMVALQTENSRLRALLSEFEDPGLELLRDTDLDVMTKAEMADRIASLTFRLSSELNQTSAQSNRILQLQNQLIRKNDSEKELLKLQVSLQRQPGFGPEQRRMRELEATVRHQGKVIESLERARQSYNVSVKHKPKGRVSLEQRQRKDTTPAAGNTGLRQELLQPPTHQTQPRAQRKESASARERLSLLAELERTETRRHILEQQLEENSKLWGKQKQQMLIQLSEQKHGFNQTVPQ
;
A
#
# COMPACT_ATOMS: atom_id res chain seq x y z
N MET A 1 -32.25 25.52 44.10
CA MET A 1 -31.56 24.48 43.31
C MET A 1 -32.55 24.01 42.26
N ALA A 2 -32.28 24.35 41.00
CA ALA A 2 -33.20 24.13 39.88
C ALA A 2 -32.95 22.75 39.26
N GLU A 3 -33.94 21.87 39.30
CA GLU A 3 -33.98 20.63 38.54
C GLU A 3 -34.82 20.85 37.29
N ALA A 4 -34.16 20.92 36.13
CA ALA A 4 -34.81 20.96 34.83
C ALA A 4 -35.01 19.52 34.32
N LYS A 5 -36.21 18.97 34.53
CA LYS A 5 -36.77 17.87 33.72
C LYS A 5 -37.42 18.49 32.49
N VAL A 6 -36.80 18.36 31.32
CA VAL A 6 -37.45 18.66 30.04
C VAL A 6 -37.82 17.33 29.39
N SER A 7 -39.08 16.96 29.61
CA SER A 7 -39.81 15.98 28.81
C SER A 7 -40.22 16.67 27.51
N GLY A 8 -39.74 16.16 26.38
CA GLY A 8 -40.09 16.65 25.04
C GLY A 8 -40.64 15.51 24.20
N CYS A 9 -41.96 15.49 24.04
CA CYS A 9 -42.70 14.62 23.14
C CYS A 9 -43.13 15.46 21.93
N VAL A 10 -42.66 15.18 20.71
CA VAL A 10 -43.34 15.59 19.47
C VAL A 10 -43.04 14.62 18.31
N GLN A 11 -44.05 13.79 18.03
CA GLN A 11 -44.70 13.47 16.75
C GLN A 11 -43.94 13.01 15.48
N PHE A 12 -44.56 11.97 14.91
CA PHE A 12 -44.50 11.35 13.58
C PHE A 12 -44.27 12.28 12.38
N GLU A 13 -43.45 11.80 11.43
CA GLU A 13 -43.66 12.02 9.99
C GLU A 13 -43.34 10.73 9.20
N SER A 14 -44.41 9.98 8.87
CA SER A 14 -44.36 8.92 7.87
C SER A 14 -44.35 9.55 6.48
N ALA A 15 -43.16 9.83 5.95
CA ALA A 15 -43.00 10.20 4.54
C ALA A 15 -42.94 8.94 3.67
N ARG A 16 -44.06 8.65 2.98
CA ARG A 16 -44.14 7.78 1.81
C ARG A 16 -43.06 8.18 0.80
N LEU A 17 -41.99 7.40 0.68
CA LEU A 17 -41.14 7.42 -0.50
C LEU A 17 -41.61 6.33 -1.45
N LYS A 18 -42.14 6.82 -2.56
CA LYS A 18 -42.79 6.10 -3.64
C LYS A 18 -41.79 5.12 -4.26
N ASN A 19 -42.24 3.88 -4.48
CA ASN A 19 -41.60 2.92 -5.37
C ASN A 19 -41.45 3.56 -6.76
N THR A 20 -40.30 4.17 -7.02
CA THR A 20 -39.88 4.46 -8.39
C THR A 20 -39.14 3.23 -8.87
N SER A 21 -39.88 2.28 -9.42
CA SER A 21 -39.35 1.29 -10.33
C SER A 21 -38.56 2.04 -11.41
N TYR A 22 -37.23 1.96 -11.35
CA TYR A 22 -36.39 2.40 -12.43
C TYR A 22 -36.57 1.40 -13.58
N SER A 23 -37.63 1.59 -14.38
CA SER A 23 -37.75 0.97 -15.68
C SER A 23 -36.62 1.53 -16.54
N LEU A 24 -35.67 0.67 -16.90
CA LEU A 24 -34.69 0.99 -17.93
C LEU A 24 -35.44 1.41 -19.22
N PRO A 25 -34.94 2.41 -19.98
CA PRO A 25 -35.51 2.73 -21.28
C PRO A 25 -35.49 1.50 -22.19
N SER A 26 -36.57 1.28 -22.95
CA SER A 26 -36.63 0.19 -23.93
C SER A 26 -35.47 0.31 -24.92
N HIS A 27 -35.03 -0.83 -25.46
CA HIS A 27 -33.78 -0.99 -26.23
C HIS A 27 -33.67 -0.09 -27.49
N ASP A 28 -34.75 0.61 -27.84
CA ASP A 28 -34.94 1.43 -29.03
C ASP A 28 -34.77 2.95 -28.79
N ALA A 29 -34.46 3.37 -27.56
CA ALA A 29 -34.23 4.79 -27.25
C ALA A 29 -32.98 5.38 -27.94
N LEU A 30 -32.04 4.53 -28.38
CA LEU A 30 -30.82 4.95 -29.07
C LEU A 30 -31.04 5.22 -30.57
N ALA A 31 -32.12 4.71 -31.17
CA ALA A 31 -32.42 4.92 -32.58
C ALA A 31 -32.93 6.35 -32.88
N GLN A 32 -33.47 7.04 -31.88
CA GLN A 32 -34.01 8.41 -32.02
C GLN A 32 -32.93 9.50 -31.98
N ILE A 33 -31.68 9.17 -31.63
CA ILE A 33 -30.60 10.15 -31.41
C ILE A 33 -29.58 10.16 -32.58
N LEU A 34 -29.62 9.19 -33.49
CA LEU A 34 -28.71 9.16 -34.63
C LEU A 34 -29.35 9.71 -35.91
N PRO A 35 -28.79 10.81 -36.49
CA PRO A 35 -29.14 11.22 -37.85
C PRO A 35 -28.65 10.16 -38.83
N HIS A 36 -29.52 9.81 -39.77
CA HIS A 36 -29.34 8.80 -40.82
C HIS A 36 -27.92 8.75 -41.41
N SER A 37 -27.26 7.60 -41.23
CA SER A 37 -26.12 7.18 -42.05
C SER A 37 -26.58 5.98 -42.89
N PRO A 38 -26.31 5.97 -44.20
CA PRO A 38 -26.98 5.09 -45.14
C PRO A 38 -26.58 3.62 -44.95
N GLN A 39 -27.59 2.78 -45.12
CA GLN A 39 -27.57 1.33 -45.10
C GLN A 39 -26.42 0.76 -45.94
N SER A 40 -25.68 -0.18 -45.37
CA SER A 40 -24.92 -1.17 -46.13
C SER A 40 -25.50 -2.53 -45.75
N ASP A 41 -26.23 -3.09 -46.70
CA ASP A 41 -26.84 -4.41 -46.63
C ASP A 41 -25.77 -5.50 -46.50
N CYS A 42 -25.96 -6.42 -45.55
CA CYS A 42 -25.55 -7.83 -45.66
C CYS A 42 -26.23 -8.62 -44.53
N GLU A 43 -27.40 -9.14 -44.89
CA GLU A 43 -27.97 -10.46 -44.57
C GLU A 43 -27.68 -11.13 -43.20
N GLN A 44 -28.78 -11.40 -42.50
CA GLN A 44 -28.93 -12.38 -41.42
C GLN A 44 -28.82 -13.82 -41.96
N GLU A 45 -28.32 -14.75 -41.15
CA GLU A 45 -28.88 -16.09 -40.87
C GLU A 45 -27.97 -16.85 -39.87
N PRO A 46 -28.42 -17.93 -39.17
CA PRO A 46 -28.31 -18.04 -37.72
C PRO A 46 -27.54 -19.30 -37.24
N ALA A 47 -27.55 -19.44 -35.91
CA ALA A 47 -26.87 -20.41 -35.05
C ALA A 47 -26.82 -21.88 -35.50
N SER A 48 -25.71 -22.55 -35.19
CA SER A 48 -25.72 -23.95 -34.74
C SER A 48 -24.49 -24.30 -33.88
N HIS A 49 -24.78 -25.12 -32.88
CA HIS A 49 -23.90 -25.73 -31.89
C HIS A 49 -22.74 -26.56 -32.49
N SER A 50 -21.58 -26.56 -31.81
CA SER A 50 -20.88 -27.77 -31.33
C SER A 50 -19.49 -27.43 -30.76
N ASP A 51 -19.25 -27.83 -29.51
CA ASP A 51 -17.93 -28.12 -28.92
C ASP A 51 -17.65 -29.64 -29.08
N PRO A 52 -16.47 -30.19 -28.73
CA PRO A 52 -15.10 -29.66 -28.73
C PRO A 52 -14.09 -30.65 -29.38
N GLN A 53 -12.91 -30.21 -29.84
CA GLN A 53 -11.70 -31.07 -29.81
C GLN A 53 -10.39 -30.32 -30.10
N ASP A 54 -9.40 -30.61 -29.26
CA ASP A 54 -7.96 -30.38 -29.43
C ASP A 54 -7.44 -30.85 -30.80
N ASP A 55 -6.66 -30.02 -31.49
CA ASP A 55 -5.33 -30.43 -31.94
C ASP A 55 -4.41 -29.23 -32.24
N SER A 56 -3.13 -29.53 -32.09
CA SER A 56 -1.98 -28.65 -32.03
C SER A 56 -1.65 -27.91 -33.34
N SER A 57 -1.01 -26.74 -33.17
CA SER A 57 0.00 -26.19 -34.07
C SER A 57 -0.44 -25.73 -35.47
N SER A 58 -0.77 -24.44 -35.62
CA SER A 58 -0.53 -23.76 -36.90
C SER A 58 -0.53 -22.24 -36.84
N ARG A 59 0.67 -21.68 -37.00
CA ARG A 59 0.96 -20.50 -37.83
C ARG A 59 0.38 -19.16 -37.36
N PHE A 60 1.17 -18.51 -36.51
CA PHE A 60 1.43 -17.07 -36.55
C PHE A 60 1.51 -16.59 -38.01
N LYS A 61 0.44 -15.98 -38.54
CA LYS A 61 0.49 -15.21 -39.79
C LYS A 61 0.92 -13.78 -39.43
N MET A 62 2.21 -13.63 -39.16
CA MET A 62 2.87 -12.34 -39.18
C MET A 62 2.88 -11.87 -40.65
N TRP A 63 2.04 -10.89 -40.95
CA TRP A 63 2.12 -10.09 -42.16
C TRP A 63 3.59 -9.68 -42.38
N ALA A 64 4.17 -10.15 -43.48
CA ALA A 64 5.54 -9.84 -43.85
C ALA A 64 5.60 -8.37 -44.27
N ILE A 65 6.16 -7.51 -43.41
CA ILE A 65 6.63 -6.19 -43.80
C ILE A 65 7.95 -6.41 -44.53
N VAL A 66 7.92 -6.22 -45.86
CA VAL A 66 9.12 -6.10 -46.69
C VAL A 66 9.96 -4.93 -46.15
N PRO A 67 11.26 -5.10 -45.83
CA PRO A 67 12.10 -3.98 -45.45
C PRO A 67 12.44 -3.18 -46.71
N VAL A 68 11.62 -2.18 -47.01
CA VAL A 68 12.02 -1.11 -47.91
C VAL A 68 13.11 -0.32 -47.18
N GLY A 69 14.35 -0.44 -47.65
CA GLY A 69 15.48 0.32 -47.13
C GLY A 69 15.18 1.83 -47.14
N PRO A 70 15.70 2.59 -46.17
CA PRO A 70 15.39 4.00 -46.06
C PRO A 70 15.95 4.74 -47.30
N PRO A 71 15.13 5.53 -48.01
CA PRO A 71 15.70 6.47 -48.96
C PRO A 71 16.55 7.46 -48.16
N THR A 72 17.81 7.54 -48.56
CA THR A 72 18.77 8.57 -48.18
C THR A 72 18.21 9.95 -48.52
N SER A 73 17.42 10.49 -47.60
CA SER A 73 17.06 11.90 -47.56
C SER A 73 17.81 12.51 -46.40
N HIS A 74 18.88 13.22 -46.74
CA HIS A 74 19.48 14.25 -45.90
C HIS A 74 18.38 15.17 -45.35
N LEU A 75 17.88 14.86 -44.16
CA LEU A 75 17.17 15.81 -43.33
C LEU A 75 18.05 16.07 -42.13
N HIS A 76 18.74 17.20 -42.24
CA HIS A 76 19.28 17.98 -41.14
C HIS A 76 18.38 17.78 -39.92
N HIS A 77 18.87 17.03 -38.92
CA HIS A 77 18.25 16.99 -37.61
C HIS A 77 18.58 18.33 -36.97
N ASP A 78 17.88 19.37 -37.41
CA ASP A 78 17.77 20.60 -36.65
C ASP A 78 17.32 20.19 -35.26
N CYS A 79 18.18 20.47 -34.28
CA CYS A 79 17.91 20.26 -32.86
C CYS A 79 16.43 20.54 -32.60
N PRO A 80 15.63 19.56 -32.13
CA PRO A 80 14.20 19.77 -31.96
C PRO A 80 14.04 20.99 -31.07
N GLY A 81 13.42 22.03 -31.63
CA GLY A 81 13.25 23.30 -30.93
C GLY A 81 12.62 23.08 -29.56
N PRO A 82 12.75 24.04 -28.63
CA PRO A 82 12.19 23.93 -27.28
C PRO A 82 10.67 23.67 -27.25
N GLU A 83 9.98 23.85 -28.37
CA GLU A 83 8.57 23.53 -28.58
C GLU A 83 8.32 22.04 -28.90
N VAL A 84 9.11 21.44 -29.79
CA VAL A 84 9.04 19.98 -30.07
C VAL A 84 9.37 19.18 -28.81
N GLN A 85 10.31 19.66 -27.99
CA GLN A 85 10.61 19.04 -26.71
C GLN A 85 9.43 19.16 -25.72
N ARG A 86 8.75 20.30 -25.68
CA ARG A 86 7.53 20.47 -24.86
C ARG A 86 6.42 19.52 -25.28
N TYR A 87 6.23 19.30 -26.58
CA TYR A 87 5.25 18.31 -27.07
C TYR A 87 5.66 16.87 -26.74
N ARG A 88 6.95 16.53 -26.86
CA ARG A 88 7.48 15.22 -26.41
C ARG A 88 7.24 15.01 -24.91
N ASP A 89 7.49 16.03 -24.10
CA ASP A 89 7.28 15.96 -22.65
C ASP A 89 5.77 15.87 -22.31
N ALA A 90 4.90 16.59 -23.01
CA ALA A 90 3.45 16.51 -22.84
C ALA A 90 2.89 15.14 -23.24
N MET A 91 3.34 14.59 -24.36
CA MET A 91 3.01 13.22 -24.77
C MET A 91 3.54 12.19 -23.78
N GLY A 92 4.75 12.39 -23.23
CA GLY A 92 5.30 11.54 -22.17
C GLY A 92 4.47 11.56 -20.89
N ARG A 93 3.95 12.74 -20.48
CA ARG A 93 3.02 12.86 -19.35
C ARG A 93 1.69 12.17 -19.62
N MET A 94 1.07 12.40 -20.78
CA MET A 94 -0.18 11.72 -21.15
C MET A 94 0.00 10.20 -21.25
N ALA A 95 1.14 9.72 -21.74
CA ALA A 95 1.45 8.30 -21.78
C ALA A 95 1.58 7.72 -20.36
N ALA A 96 2.24 8.45 -19.46
CA ALA A 96 2.33 8.07 -18.05
C ALA A 96 0.95 8.05 -17.37
N ASP A 97 0.11 9.06 -17.63
CA ASP A 97 -1.26 9.16 -17.11
C ASP A 97 -2.14 8.03 -17.66
N MET A 98 -2.03 7.71 -18.96
CA MET A 98 -2.75 6.58 -19.57
C MET A 98 -2.33 5.24 -18.96
N ILE A 99 -1.03 5.05 -18.67
CA ILE A 99 -0.55 3.85 -17.96
C ILE A 99 -1.08 3.83 -16.52
N SER A 100 -1.10 4.96 -15.82
CA SER A 100 -1.66 5.08 -14.47
C SER A 100 -3.14 4.73 -14.44
N LEU A 101 -3.94 5.28 -15.36
CA LEU A 101 -5.36 5.00 -15.49
C LEU A 101 -5.62 3.53 -15.83
N ARG A 102 -4.84 2.92 -16.72
CA ARG A 102 -4.95 1.48 -17.01
C ARG A 102 -4.64 0.62 -15.78
N ARG A 103 -3.64 0.99 -14.98
CA ARG A 103 -3.35 0.30 -13.71
C ARG A 103 -4.51 0.43 -12.72
N GLN A 104 -5.10 1.62 -12.60
CA GLN A 104 -6.26 1.85 -11.74
C GLN A 104 -7.49 1.08 -12.22
N MET A 105 -7.75 1.03 -13.54
CA MET A 105 -8.82 0.24 -14.12
C MET A 105 -8.65 -1.24 -13.79
N VAL A 106 -7.45 -1.81 -13.97
CA VAL A 106 -7.18 -3.21 -13.61
C VAL A 106 -7.39 -3.43 -12.11
N ALA A 107 -6.89 -2.53 -11.26
CA ALA A 107 -7.11 -2.62 -9.82
C ALA A 107 -8.60 -2.61 -9.46
N LEU A 108 -9.37 -1.69 -10.04
CA LEU A 108 -10.82 -1.60 -9.84
C LEU A 108 -11.56 -2.82 -10.41
N GLN A 109 -11.13 -3.37 -11.54
CA GLN A 109 -11.70 -4.60 -12.10
C GLN A 109 -11.45 -5.79 -11.18
N THR A 110 -10.22 -5.94 -10.67
CA THR A 110 -9.89 -7.00 -9.70
C THR A 110 -10.71 -6.83 -8.43
N GLU A 111 -10.85 -5.60 -7.93
CA GLU A 111 -11.64 -5.32 -6.73
C GLU A 111 -13.13 -5.57 -6.97
N ASN A 112 -13.67 -5.18 -8.13
CA ASN A 112 -15.07 -5.44 -8.47
C ASN A 112 -15.33 -6.94 -8.62
N SER A 113 -14.41 -7.70 -9.25
CA SER A 113 -14.50 -9.16 -9.31
C SER A 113 -14.42 -9.80 -7.93
N ARG A 114 -13.56 -9.29 -7.04
CA ARG A 114 -13.44 -9.73 -5.65
C ARG A 114 -14.71 -9.45 -4.86
N LEU A 115 -15.28 -8.26 -5.01
CA LEU A 115 -16.53 -7.88 -4.36
C LEU A 115 -17.71 -8.69 -4.89
N ARG A 116 -17.77 -8.99 -6.18
CA ARG A 116 -18.79 -9.89 -6.75
C ARG A 116 -18.63 -11.33 -6.27
N ALA A 117 -17.40 -11.83 -6.17
CA ALA A 117 -17.14 -13.16 -5.61
C ALA A 117 -17.55 -13.24 -4.13
N LEU A 118 -17.22 -12.21 -3.36
CA LEU A 118 -17.60 -12.09 -1.95
C LEU A 118 -19.11 -11.91 -1.78
N LEU A 119 -19.78 -11.11 -2.62
CA LEU A 119 -21.24 -11.03 -2.63
C LEU A 119 -21.87 -12.36 -3.02
N SER A 120 -21.35 -13.08 -4.01
CA SER A 120 -21.81 -14.43 -4.38
C SER A 120 -21.56 -15.47 -3.27
N GLU A 121 -20.58 -15.24 -2.40
CA GLU A 121 -20.31 -16.08 -1.22
C GLU A 121 -21.31 -15.83 -0.08
N PHE A 122 -21.87 -14.60 0.00
CA PHE A 122 -22.89 -14.20 0.97
C PHE A 122 -24.33 -14.34 0.45
N GLU A 123 -24.55 -14.18 -0.86
CA GLU A 123 -25.78 -14.51 -1.60
C GLU A 123 -25.83 -16.02 -1.80
N ASP A 124 -26.00 -16.72 -0.68
CA ASP A 124 -25.95 -18.16 -0.66
C ASP A 124 -27.31 -18.77 -1.03
N PRO A 125 -27.36 -19.81 -1.89
CA PRO A 125 -28.57 -20.58 -2.17
C PRO A 125 -29.15 -21.27 -0.93
N GLY A 126 -28.48 -21.26 0.22
CA GLY A 126 -29.04 -21.70 1.50
C GLY A 126 -30.12 -20.78 2.04
N LEU A 127 -30.05 -19.47 1.77
CA LEU A 127 -31.07 -18.51 2.21
C LEU A 127 -32.23 -18.42 1.19
N GLU A 128 -31.94 -18.59 -0.10
CA GLU A 128 -32.94 -18.76 -1.16
C GLU A 128 -33.72 -20.09 -1.01
N LEU A 129 -33.04 -21.19 -0.66
CA LEU A 129 -33.66 -22.52 -0.55
C LEU A 129 -34.33 -22.79 0.82
N LEU A 130 -34.03 -21.99 1.85
CA LEU A 130 -34.84 -21.94 3.07
C LEU A 130 -36.09 -21.07 2.90
N ARG A 131 -36.18 -20.26 1.83
CA ARG A 131 -37.32 -19.38 1.59
C ARG A 131 -38.47 -20.07 0.87
N ASP A 132 -38.21 -20.97 -0.06
CA ASP A 132 -39.28 -21.54 -0.89
C ASP A 132 -39.25 -23.08 -0.92
N THR A 133 -40.20 -23.67 -0.17
CA THR A 133 -40.88 -24.96 -0.42
C THR A 133 -40.12 -26.31 -0.41
N ASP A 134 -38.79 -26.38 -0.51
CA ASP A 134 -38.09 -27.66 -0.72
C ASP A 134 -37.52 -28.36 0.53
N LEU A 135 -37.76 -27.82 1.74
CA LEU A 135 -37.30 -28.41 3.00
C LEU A 135 -37.81 -29.85 3.23
N ASP A 136 -39.01 -30.18 2.76
CA ASP A 136 -39.63 -31.51 2.93
C ASP A 136 -39.20 -32.53 1.85
N VAL A 137 -38.66 -32.06 0.73
CA VAL A 137 -38.16 -32.91 -0.39
C VAL A 137 -36.67 -33.19 -0.25
N MET A 138 -35.94 -32.30 0.44
CA MET A 138 -34.52 -32.46 0.71
C MET A 138 -34.21 -33.75 1.45
N THR A 139 -33.20 -34.46 0.97
CA THR A 139 -32.74 -35.66 1.68
C THR A 139 -32.02 -35.29 2.97
N LYS A 140 -32.02 -36.20 3.94
CA LYS A 140 -31.30 -36.03 5.21
C LYS A 140 -29.80 -35.73 5.01
N ALA A 141 -29.20 -36.24 3.95
CA ALA A 141 -27.81 -35.97 3.59
C ALA A 141 -27.61 -34.51 3.15
N GLU A 142 -28.48 -34.00 2.27
CA GLU A 142 -28.41 -32.61 1.80
C GLU A 142 -28.63 -31.60 2.92
N MET A 143 -29.51 -31.91 3.88
CA MET A 143 -29.68 -31.10 5.09
C MET A 143 -28.43 -31.11 5.98
N ALA A 144 -27.79 -32.27 6.15
CA ALA A 144 -26.56 -32.40 6.92
C ALA A 144 -25.39 -31.65 6.27
N ASP A 145 -25.24 -31.73 4.96
CA ASP A 145 -24.21 -31.01 4.21
C ASP A 145 -24.41 -29.49 4.28
N ARG A 146 -25.66 -29.00 4.28
CA ARG A 146 -25.97 -27.59 4.50
C ARG A 146 -25.68 -27.12 5.92
N ILE A 147 -26.02 -27.92 6.93
CA ILE A 147 -25.63 -27.65 8.32
C ILE A 147 -24.10 -27.60 8.42
N ALA A 148 -23.39 -28.54 7.80
CA ALA A 148 -21.93 -28.55 7.77
C ALA A 148 -21.36 -27.28 7.10
N SER A 149 -21.91 -26.86 5.96
CA SER A 149 -21.50 -25.63 5.27
C SER A 149 -21.75 -24.36 6.10
N LEU A 150 -22.90 -24.26 6.78
CA LEU A 150 -23.19 -23.14 7.69
C LEU A 150 -22.26 -23.14 8.91
N THR A 151 -22.00 -24.30 9.52
CA THR A 151 -21.07 -24.40 10.65
C THR A 151 -19.63 -24.04 10.26
N PHE A 152 -19.19 -24.45 9.06
CA PHE A 152 -17.88 -24.08 8.52
C PHE A 152 -17.74 -22.57 8.35
N ARG A 153 -18.76 -21.90 7.80
CA ARG A 153 -18.76 -20.44 7.62
C ARG A 153 -18.86 -19.66 8.92
N LEU A 154 -19.72 -20.09 9.84
CA LEU A 154 -19.75 -19.49 11.17
C LEU A 154 -18.38 -19.65 11.86
N SER A 155 -17.69 -20.77 11.64
CA SER A 155 -16.33 -20.96 12.14
C SER A 155 -15.31 -20.07 11.43
N SER A 156 -15.41 -19.85 10.11
CA SER A 156 -14.51 -18.95 9.39
C SER A 156 -14.71 -17.50 9.81
N GLU A 157 -15.95 -17.04 9.98
CA GLU A 157 -16.29 -15.71 10.50
C GLU A 157 -15.80 -15.53 11.94
N LEU A 158 -15.96 -16.54 12.80
CA LEU A 158 -15.42 -16.54 14.16
C LEU A 158 -13.88 -16.44 14.16
N ASN A 159 -13.22 -17.15 13.25
CA ASN A 159 -11.77 -17.09 13.11
C ASN A 159 -11.31 -15.73 12.58
N GLN A 160 -12.03 -15.12 11.64
CA GLN A 160 -11.70 -13.80 11.09
C GLN A 160 -11.86 -12.70 12.16
N THR A 161 -12.95 -12.74 12.93
CA THR A 161 -13.17 -11.81 14.04
C THR A 161 -12.12 -11.99 15.15
N SER A 162 -11.74 -13.23 15.47
CA SER A 162 -10.62 -13.52 16.38
C SER A 162 -9.29 -12.99 15.84
N ALA A 163 -9.01 -13.15 14.54
CA ALA A 163 -7.80 -12.61 13.91
C ALA A 163 -7.76 -11.08 13.96
N GLN A 164 -8.90 -10.41 13.71
CA GLN A 164 -9.03 -8.95 13.85
C GLN A 164 -8.80 -8.50 15.29
N SER A 165 -9.39 -9.17 16.27
CA SER A 165 -9.16 -8.90 17.70
C SER A 165 -7.68 -9.04 18.08
N ASN A 166 -7.03 -10.14 17.65
CA ASN A 166 -5.59 -10.32 17.83
C ASN A 166 -4.77 -9.21 17.18
N ARG A 167 -5.17 -8.73 15.98
CA ARG A 167 -4.49 -7.63 15.31
C ARG A 167 -4.64 -6.32 16.08
N ILE A 168 -5.82 -6.04 16.61
CA ILE A 168 -6.07 -4.87 17.46
C ILE A 168 -5.18 -4.93 18.70
N LEU A 169 -5.12 -6.07 19.39
CA LEU A 169 -4.26 -6.27 20.55
C LEU A 169 -2.77 -6.09 20.21
N GLN A 170 -2.31 -6.58 19.06
CA GLN A 170 -0.95 -6.36 18.60
C GLN A 170 -0.65 -4.88 18.38
N LEU A 171 -1.55 -4.16 17.69
CA LEU A 171 -1.38 -2.74 17.41
C LEU A 171 -1.41 -1.91 18.71
N GLN A 172 -2.30 -2.25 19.63
CA GLN A 172 -2.35 -1.63 20.96
C GLN A 172 -1.03 -1.83 21.72
N ASN A 173 -0.50 -3.06 21.73
CA ASN A 173 0.79 -3.34 22.36
C ASN A 173 1.95 -2.59 21.70
N GLN A 174 1.94 -2.46 20.37
CA GLN A 174 2.93 -1.64 19.66
C GLN A 174 2.82 -0.17 20.03
N LEU A 175 1.59 0.36 20.17
CA LEU A 175 1.36 1.73 20.59
C LEU A 175 1.86 1.98 22.01
N ILE A 176 1.59 1.07 22.95
CA ILE A 176 2.10 1.14 24.33
C ILE A 176 3.63 1.17 24.32
N ARG A 177 4.28 0.22 23.64
CA ARG A 177 5.74 0.17 23.55
C ARG A 177 6.34 1.44 22.95
N LYS A 178 5.72 1.97 21.89
CA LYS A 178 6.18 3.21 21.27
C LYS A 178 5.99 4.40 22.21
N ASN A 179 4.84 4.50 22.87
CA ASN A 179 4.57 5.57 23.83
C ASN A 179 5.53 5.53 25.02
N ASP A 180 5.81 4.35 25.57
CA ASP A 180 6.81 4.17 26.63
C ASP A 180 8.21 4.59 26.15
N SER A 181 8.61 4.20 24.93
CA SER A 181 9.90 4.60 24.36
C SER A 181 10.01 6.11 24.16
N GLU A 182 8.93 6.77 23.72
CA GLU A 182 8.88 8.22 23.56
C GLU A 182 8.93 8.91 24.93
N LYS A 183 8.21 8.40 25.93
CA LYS A 183 8.25 8.92 27.30
C LYS A 183 9.65 8.87 27.88
N GLU A 184 10.40 7.79 27.66
CA GLU A 184 11.80 7.70 28.09
C GLU A 184 12.71 8.68 27.32
N LEU A 185 12.52 8.83 26.01
CA LEU A 185 13.26 9.83 25.22
C LEU A 185 12.98 11.26 25.69
N LEU A 186 11.73 11.60 25.99
CA LEU A 186 11.34 12.89 26.53
C LEU A 186 11.94 13.13 27.91
N LYS A 187 11.95 12.13 28.80
CA LYS A 187 12.64 12.22 30.09
C LYS A 187 14.14 12.47 29.92
N LEU A 188 14.78 11.80 28.96
CA LEU A 188 16.20 12.04 28.64
C LEU A 188 16.42 13.45 28.09
N GLN A 189 15.55 13.93 27.19
CA GLN A 189 15.64 15.28 26.63
C GLN A 189 15.48 16.35 27.72
N VAL A 190 14.51 16.20 28.62
CA VAL A 190 14.30 17.13 29.75
C VAL A 190 15.49 17.07 30.71
N SER A 191 16.01 15.88 31.02
CA SER A 191 17.19 15.70 31.87
C SER A 191 18.43 16.36 31.27
N LEU A 192 18.65 16.19 29.97
CA LEU A 192 19.74 16.80 29.24
C LEU A 192 19.59 18.32 29.19
N GLN A 193 18.37 18.82 28.99
CA GLN A 193 18.07 20.25 29.00
C GLN A 193 18.29 20.91 30.37
N ARG A 194 18.14 20.15 31.46
CA ARG A 194 18.42 20.61 32.82
C ARG A 194 19.92 20.60 33.17
N GLN A 195 20.79 20.04 32.33
CA GLN A 195 22.23 20.06 32.59
C GLN A 195 22.83 21.46 32.34
N PRO A 196 23.70 21.96 33.24
CA PRO A 196 24.23 23.33 33.17
C PRO A 196 25.15 23.62 31.97
N GLY A 197 25.46 22.64 31.12
CA GLY A 197 26.28 22.79 29.91
C GLY A 197 25.55 22.63 28.57
N PHE A 198 24.25 22.27 28.56
CA PHE A 198 23.54 21.96 27.32
C PHE A 198 23.10 23.21 26.54
N GLY A 199 22.87 24.33 27.22
CA GLY A 199 22.49 25.61 26.62
C GLY A 199 23.44 26.16 25.54
N PRO A 200 24.78 26.20 25.73
CA PRO A 200 25.72 26.66 24.71
C PRO A 200 25.80 25.72 23.49
N GLU A 201 25.74 24.40 23.68
CA GLU A 201 25.70 23.45 22.57
C GLU A 201 24.42 23.61 21.73
N GLN A 202 23.29 23.85 22.39
CA GLN A 202 22.01 24.10 21.73
C GLN A 202 21.95 25.45 21.01
N ARG A 203 22.74 26.44 21.45
CA ARG A 203 22.93 27.71 20.73
C ARG A 203 23.80 27.53 19.49
N ARG A 204 24.93 26.83 19.63
CA ARG A 204 25.82 26.48 18.51
C ARG A 204 25.08 25.70 17.42
N MET A 205 24.22 24.75 17.80
CA MET A 205 23.38 24.00 16.85
C MET A 205 22.44 24.94 16.08
N ARG A 206 21.76 25.87 16.75
CA ARG A 206 20.86 26.84 16.10
C ARG A 206 21.60 27.83 15.20
N GLU A 207 22.78 28.28 15.61
CA GLU A 207 23.65 29.13 14.81
C GLU A 207 24.09 28.40 13.54
N LEU A 208 24.54 27.15 13.66
CA LEU A 208 24.90 26.31 12.53
C LEU A 208 23.69 26.08 11.59
N GLU A 209 22.51 25.77 12.12
CA GLU A 209 21.28 25.66 11.32
C GLU A 209 20.96 26.95 10.56
N ALA A 210 21.14 28.11 11.19
CA ALA A 210 20.94 29.41 10.54
C ALA A 210 21.94 29.64 9.42
N THR A 211 23.22 29.28 9.62
CA THR A 211 24.25 29.37 8.57
C THR A 211 23.98 28.40 7.41
N VAL A 212 23.54 27.17 7.68
CA VAL A 212 23.17 26.19 6.64
C VAL A 212 21.96 26.67 5.84
N ARG A 213 20.95 27.24 6.49
CA ARG A 213 19.80 27.87 5.80
C ARG A 213 20.24 29.06 4.96
N HIS A 214 21.16 29.89 5.47
CA HIS A 214 21.71 31.02 4.73
C HIS A 214 22.51 30.55 3.50
N GLN A 215 23.36 29.54 3.65
CA GLN A 215 24.09 28.92 2.55
C GLN A 215 23.13 28.34 1.50
N GLY A 216 22.05 27.67 1.91
CA GLY A 216 21.00 27.21 1.01
C GLY A 216 20.39 28.35 0.17
N LYS A 217 20.09 29.49 0.80
CA LYS A 217 19.60 30.69 0.09
C LYS A 217 20.63 31.28 -0.87
N VAL A 218 21.91 31.31 -0.49
CA VAL A 218 23.00 31.79 -1.37
C VAL A 218 23.16 30.87 -2.57
N ILE A 219 23.12 29.54 -2.38
CA ILE A 219 23.16 28.55 -3.46
C ILE A 219 21.98 28.76 -4.40
N GLU A 220 20.78 28.89 -3.86
CA GLU A 220 19.58 29.12 -4.66
C GLU A 220 19.66 30.45 -5.45
N SER A 221 20.22 31.50 -4.86
CA SER A 221 20.47 32.78 -5.53
C SER A 221 21.51 32.66 -6.66
N LEU A 222 22.60 31.93 -6.41
CA LEU A 222 23.64 31.66 -7.42
C LEU A 222 23.11 30.78 -8.56
N GLU A 223 22.25 29.82 -8.26
CA GLU A 223 21.59 29.00 -9.27
C GLU A 223 20.65 29.83 -10.13
N ARG A 224 19.84 30.73 -9.53
CA ARG A 224 19.00 31.67 -10.29
C ARG A 224 19.82 32.63 -11.14
N ALA A 225 20.93 33.17 -10.60
CA ALA A 225 21.82 34.06 -11.36
C ALA A 225 22.48 33.32 -12.53
N ARG A 226 22.91 32.07 -12.33
CA ARG A 226 23.45 31.20 -13.39
C ARG A 226 22.39 30.86 -14.43
N GLN A 227 21.16 30.59 -14.03
CA GLN A 227 20.05 30.35 -14.96
C GLN A 227 19.73 31.60 -15.78
N SER A 228 19.65 32.77 -15.15
CA SER A 228 19.44 34.08 -15.81
C SER A 228 20.56 34.44 -16.80
N TYR A 229 21.82 34.23 -16.41
CA TYR A 229 22.97 34.43 -17.28
C TYR A 229 22.95 33.48 -18.48
N ASN A 230 22.63 32.19 -18.28
CA ASN A 230 22.51 31.23 -19.37
C ASN A 230 21.35 31.56 -20.33
N VAL A 231 20.26 32.14 -19.86
CA VAL A 231 19.18 32.65 -20.72
C VAL A 231 19.66 33.87 -21.53
N SER A 232 20.34 34.83 -20.91
CA SER A 232 20.87 36.02 -21.60
C SER A 232 21.98 35.69 -22.63
N VAL A 233 22.84 34.71 -22.35
CA VAL A 233 23.90 34.28 -23.28
C VAL A 233 23.34 33.52 -24.48
N LYS A 234 22.20 32.82 -24.33
CA LYS A 234 21.50 32.17 -25.45
C LYS A 234 20.84 33.16 -26.42
N HIS A 235 20.66 34.44 -26.03
CA HIS A 235 20.00 35.46 -26.87
C HIS A 235 20.95 36.53 -27.49
N LYS A 236 22.27 36.44 -27.32
CA LYS A 236 23.22 37.34 -28.02
C LYS A 236 23.83 36.65 -29.27
N PRO A 237 23.79 37.27 -30.47
CA PRO A 237 24.51 36.75 -31.63
C PRO A 237 26.02 36.88 -31.38
N LYS A 238 26.77 35.85 -31.78
CA LYS A 238 28.24 35.75 -31.61
C LYS A 238 28.96 36.94 -32.26
N GLY A 239 29.32 37.93 -31.45
CA GLY A 239 30.23 39.02 -31.80
C GLY A 239 31.61 38.79 -31.17
N ARG A 240 32.60 38.62 -32.04
CA ARG A 240 34.05 38.51 -31.79
C ARG A 240 34.53 39.56 -30.76
N VAL A 241 35.07 39.14 -29.61
CA VAL A 241 35.84 40.03 -28.72
C VAL A 241 37.20 39.40 -28.44
N SER A 242 38.23 40.23 -28.63
CA SER A 242 39.65 39.94 -28.73
C SER A 242 40.23 39.10 -27.58
N LEU A 243 41.04 38.11 -27.95
CA LEU A 243 41.73 37.15 -27.09
C LEU A 243 42.77 37.80 -26.16
N GLU A 244 43.17 39.04 -26.41
CA GLU A 244 44.24 39.72 -25.65
C GLU A 244 43.81 40.25 -24.27
N GLN A 245 42.52 40.50 -24.05
CA GLN A 245 42.03 40.99 -22.75
C GLN A 245 41.82 39.87 -21.72
N ARG A 246 41.85 38.60 -22.15
CA ARG A 246 41.76 37.43 -21.25
C ARG A 246 43.08 37.17 -20.51
N GLN A 247 44.22 37.42 -21.13
CA GLN A 247 45.52 37.03 -20.56
C GLN A 247 46.02 37.97 -19.45
N ARG A 248 45.50 39.19 -19.34
CA ARG A 248 45.94 40.16 -18.32
C ARG A 248 45.28 39.99 -16.94
N LYS A 249 44.22 39.18 -16.83
CA LYS A 249 43.53 38.91 -15.54
C LYS A 249 43.93 37.59 -14.88
N ASP A 250 44.71 36.76 -15.56
CA ASP A 250 45.07 35.42 -15.08
C ASP A 250 46.45 35.37 -14.39
N THR A 251 47.18 36.48 -14.32
CA THR A 251 48.54 36.53 -13.72
C THR A 251 48.59 36.97 -12.25
N THR A 252 47.49 37.43 -11.65
CA THR A 252 47.44 37.88 -10.24
C THR A 252 46.96 36.87 -9.19
N PRO A 253 46.26 35.74 -9.48
CA PRO A 253 45.89 34.77 -8.43
C PRO A 253 46.90 33.61 -8.24
N ALA A 254 47.93 33.49 -9.08
CA ALA A 254 48.88 32.38 -9.00
C ALA A 254 49.80 32.43 -7.75
N ALA A 255 50.09 33.64 -7.24
CA ALA A 255 50.93 33.83 -6.06
C ALA A 255 50.21 33.54 -4.72
N GLY A 256 48.88 33.63 -4.67
CA GLY A 256 48.09 33.24 -3.50
C GLY A 256 47.92 31.72 -3.37
N ASN A 257 47.85 31.02 -4.51
CA ASN A 257 47.68 29.57 -4.55
C ASN A 257 48.91 28.78 -4.11
N THR A 258 50.11 29.36 -4.19
CA THR A 258 51.33 28.73 -3.67
C THR A 258 51.39 28.69 -2.14
N GLY A 259 50.80 29.67 -1.45
CA GLY A 259 50.74 29.69 0.02
C GLY A 259 49.74 28.69 0.61
N LEU A 260 48.55 28.58 0.03
CA LEU A 260 47.53 27.61 0.45
C LEU A 260 47.94 26.15 0.22
N ARG A 261 48.82 25.89 -0.76
CA ARG A 261 49.40 24.56 -0.97
C ARG A 261 50.41 24.16 0.11
N GLN A 262 51.11 25.11 0.73
CA GLN A 262 51.99 24.83 1.86
C GLN A 262 51.21 24.60 3.16
N GLU A 263 50.05 25.24 3.32
CA GLU A 263 49.16 25.02 4.48
C GLU A 263 48.51 23.63 4.45
N LEU A 264 48.22 23.10 3.25
CA LEU A 264 47.66 21.75 3.06
C LEU A 264 48.65 20.59 3.36
N LEU A 265 49.93 20.89 3.56
CA LEU A 265 50.98 19.89 3.83
C LEU A 265 51.25 19.65 5.32
N GLN A 266 50.53 20.32 6.23
CA GLN A 266 50.58 19.98 7.65
C GLN A 266 49.69 18.75 7.95
N PRO A 267 50.22 17.71 8.61
CA PRO A 267 49.40 16.57 9.03
C PRO A 267 48.43 16.99 10.15
N PRO A 268 47.16 16.56 10.13
CA PRO A 268 46.20 16.93 11.15
C PRO A 268 46.53 16.21 12.46
N THR A 269 47.07 16.95 13.44
CA THR A 269 46.93 16.58 14.84
C THR A 269 45.46 16.75 15.25
N HIS A 270 45.01 15.88 16.16
CA HIS A 270 43.74 15.90 16.89
C HIS A 270 42.63 14.94 16.41
N GLN A 271 42.69 13.75 17.03
CA GLN A 271 41.57 12.98 17.57
C GLN A 271 40.49 12.51 16.60
N THR A 272 40.83 11.48 15.82
CA THR A 272 39.83 10.53 15.33
C THR A 272 39.80 9.33 16.27
N GLN A 273 38.76 9.20 17.09
CA GLN A 273 38.46 7.92 17.75
C GLN A 273 38.23 6.85 16.66
N PRO A 274 38.80 5.64 16.81
CA PRO A 274 38.76 4.65 15.74
C PRO A 274 37.33 4.10 15.57
N ARG A 275 36.77 4.35 14.39
CA ARG A 275 35.48 3.88 13.87
C ARG A 275 35.27 2.35 14.01
N ALA A 276 36.32 1.57 14.26
CA ALA A 276 36.29 0.14 14.51
C ALA A 276 35.59 -0.25 15.82
N GLN A 277 35.84 0.46 16.94
CA GLN A 277 35.25 0.13 18.24
C GLN A 277 33.73 0.38 18.30
N ARG A 278 33.21 1.30 17.48
CA ARG A 278 31.76 1.54 17.36
C ARG A 278 31.02 0.44 16.61
N LYS A 279 31.70 -0.27 15.69
CA LYS A 279 31.08 -1.40 14.96
C LYS A 279 30.99 -2.65 15.84
N GLU A 280 32.02 -2.94 16.63
CA GLU A 280 32.02 -4.11 17.53
C GLU A 280 31.04 -3.95 18.69
N SER A 281 30.92 -2.75 19.27
CA SER A 281 29.94 -2.47 20.33
C SER A 281 28.49 -2.50 19.83
N ALA A 282 28.24 -2.04 18.59
CA ALA A 282 26.93 -2.20 17.95
C ALA A 282 26.59 -3.69 17.73
N SER A 283 27.56 -4.47 17.23
CA SER A 283 27.38 -5.92 17.02
C SER A 283 27.18 -6.69 18.34
N ALA A 284 27.89 -6.34 19.42
CA ALA A 284 27.69 -6.95 20.73
C ALA A 284 26.30 -6.64 21.31
N ARG A 285 25.80 -5.42 21.09
CA ARG A 285 24.45 -5.01 21.52
C ARG A 285 23.35 -5.77 20.77
N GLU A 286 23.53 -5.95 19.46
CA GLU A 286 22.63 -6.75 18.64
C GLU A 286 22.60 -8.21 19.09
N ARG A 287 23.77 -8.82 19.38
CA ARG A 287 23.85 -10.19 19.91
C ARG A 287 23.13 -10.35 21.24
N LEU A 288 23.33 -9.43 22.19
CA LEU A 288 22.62 -9.45 23.47
C LEU A 288 21.11 -9.26 23.30
N SER A 289 20.68 -8.43 22.36
CA SER A 289 19.26 -8.26 22.03
C SER A 289 18.65 -9.55 21.48
N LEU A 290 19.36 -10.25 20.59
CA LEU A 290 18.90 -11.51 20.01
C LEU A 290 18.79 -12.62 21.06
N LEU A 291 19.74 -12.69 22.01
CA LEU A 291 19.67 -13.66 23.11
C LEU A 291 18.47 -13.38 24.05
N ALA A 292 18.24 -12.11 24.40
CA ALA A 292 17.08 -11.74 25.21
C ALA A 292 15.74 -12.01 24.48
N GLU A 293 15.71 -11.87 23.15
CA GLU A 293 14.55 -12.22 22.34
C GLU A 293 14.36 -13.74 22.26
N LEU A 294 15.45 -14.51 22.13
CA LEU A 294 15.44 -15.97 22.19
C LEU A 294 14.84 -16.45 23.51
N GLU A 295 15.34 -15.99 24.65
CA GLU A 295 14.82 -16.37 25.99
C GLU A 295 13.32 -16.07 26.14
N ARG A 296 12.84 -14.93 25.61
CA ARG A 296 11.41 -14.59 25.61
C ARG A 296 10.60 -15.54 24.73
N THR A 297 11.14 -15.94 23.58
CA THR A 297 10.46 -16.90 22.70
C THR A 297 10.46 -18.31 23.29
N GLU A 298 11.52 -18.71 23.98
CA GLU A 298 11.64 -20.01 24.64
C GLU A 298 10.69 -20.13 25.83
N THR A 299 10.61 -19.10 26.68
CA THR A 299 9.63 -19.04 27.77
C THR A 299 8.20 -19.08 27.25
N ARG A 300 7.90 -18.34 26.18
CA ARG A 300 6.59 -18.39 25.51
C ARG A 300 6.29 -19.78 24.94
N ARG A 301 7.26 -20.43 24.30
CA ARG A 301 7.12 -21.79 23.77
C ARG A 301 6.77 -22.76 24.90
N HIS A 302 7.48 -22.69 26.02
CA HIS A 302 7.24 -23.59 27.15
C HIS A 302 5.84 -23.42 27.74
N ILE A 303 5.36 -22.19 27.90
CA ILE A 303 3.99 -21.92 28.38
C ILE A 303 2.95 -22.52 27.41
N LEU A 304 3.14 -22.34 26.10
CA LEU A 304 2.22 -22.89 25.10
C LEU A 304 2.23 -24.43 25.09
N GLU A 305 3.40 -25.05 25.27
CA GLU A 305 3.52 -26.50 25.41
C GLU A 305 2.77 -27.01 26.64
N GLN A 306 2.93 -26.34 27.79
CA GLN A 306 2.20 -26.69 29.00
C GLN A 306 0.68 -26.56 28.80
N GLN A 307 0.22 -25.47 28.18
CA GLN A 307 -1.20 -25.27 27.88
C GLN A 307 -1.75 -26.36 26.94
N LEU A 308 -0.97 -26.75 25.92
CA LEU A 308 -1.34 -27.82 25.00
C LEU A 308 -1.46 -29.16 25.74
N GLU A 309 -0.51 -29.45 26.63
CA GLU A 309 -0.53 -30.66 27.45
C GLU A 309 -1.74 -30.71 28.39
N GLU A 310 -2.02 -29.62 29.12
CA GLU A 310 -3.20 -29.50 29.99
C GLU A 310 -4.50 -29.64 29.20
N ASN A 311 -4.60 -29.02 28.03
CA ASN A 311 -5.77 -29.12 27.17
C ASN A 311 -5.97 -30.56 26.67
N SER A 312 -4.89 -31.24 26.26
CA SER A 312 -4.97 -32.65 25.85
C SER A 312 -5.47 -33.56 26.98
N LYS A 313 -5.04 -33.30 28.22
CA LYS A 313 -5.51 -34.03 29.42
C LYS A 313 -7.00 -33.76 29.69
N LEU A 314 -7.44 -32.51 29.60
CA LEU A 314 -8.85 -32.14 29.78
C LEU A 314 -9.73 -32.77 28.71
N TRP A 315 -9.31 -32.73 27.45
CA TRP A 315 -10.04 -33.35 26.35
C TRP A 315 -10.14 -34.86 26.53
N GLY A 316 -9.06 -35.53 26.95
CA GLY A 316 -9.09 -36.95 27.31
C GLY A 316 -10.09 -37.27 28.41
N LYS A 317 -10.14 -36.46 29.48
CA LYS A 317 -11.12 -36.61 30.57
C LYS A 317 -12.55 -36.40 30.09
N GLN A 318 -12.82 -35.35 29.32
CA GLN A 318 -14.14 -35.06 28.78
C GLN A 318 -14.61 -36.18 27.83
N LYS A 319 -13.72 -36.67 26.97
CA LYS A 319 -14.00 -37.81 26.10
C LYS A 319 -14.35 -39.06 26.90
N GLN A 320 -13.60 -39.36 27.95
CA GLN A 320 -13.89 -40.49 28.82
C GLN A 320 -15.23 -40.31 29.56
N GLN A 321 -15.53 -39.11 30.06
CA GLN A 321 -16.80 -38.80 30.71
C GLN A 321 -17.99 -38.97 29.75
N MET A 322 -17.86 -38.51 28.50
CA MET A 322 -18.86 -38.70 27.45
C MET A 322 -19.09 -40.19 27.15
N LEU A 323 -18.01 -40.98 27.06
CA LEU A 323 -18.12 -42.42 26.85
C LEU A 323 -18.84 -43.11 28.01
N ILE A 324 -18.55 -42.69 29.24
CA ILE A 324 -19.25 -43.17 30.44
C ILE A 324 -20.74 -42.81 30.35
N GLN A 325 -21.10 -41.56 30.09
CA GLN A 325 -22.50 -41.12 29.95
C GLN A 325 -23.24 -41.89 28.84
N LEU A 326 -22.62 -42.12 27.69
CA LEU A 326 -23.20 -42.93 26.62
C LEU A 326 -23.37 -44.39 27.05
N SER A 327 -22.45 -44.94 27.83
CA SER A 327 -22.59 -46.28 28.38
C SER A 327 -23.73 -46.34 29.41
N GLU A 328 -23.87 -45.34 30.27
CA GLU A 328 -24.94 -45.26 31.27
C GLU A 328 -26.32 -45.13 30.61
N GLN A 329 -26.43 -44.32 29.53
CA GLN A 329 -27.64 -44.22 28.73
C GLN A 329 -28.01 -45.56 28.08
N LYS A 330 -27.03 -46.30 27.55
CA LYS A 330 -27.25 -47.62 26.93
C LYS A 330 -27.69 -48.68 27.94
N HIS A 331 -27.18 -48.63 29.16
CA HIS A 331 -27.54 -49.57 30.23
C HIS A 331 -28.73 -49.09 31.07
N GLY A 332 -29.37 -47.97 30.71
CA GLY A 332 -30.61 -47.50 31.34
C GLY A 332 -30.46 -46.81 32.69
N PHE A 333 -29.24 -46.48 33.12
CA PHE A 333 -28.99 -45.85 34.43
C PHE A 333 -29.52 -44.41 34.56
N ASN A 334 -29.86 -43.76 33.44
CA ASN A 334 -30.37 -42.39 33.39
C ASN A 334 -31.91 -42.29 33.26
N GLN A 335 -32.65 -43.41 33.35
CA GLN A 335 -34.12 -43.39 33.47
C GLN A 335 -34.55 -43.31 34.94
N THR A 336 -34.22 -42.21 35.62
CA THR A 336 -34.97 -41.82 36.82
C THR A 336 -36.15 -40.97 36.36
N VAL A 337 -37.30 -41.63 36.26
CA VAL A 337 -38.62 -41.05 36.04
C VAL A 337 -38.86 -39.90 37.02
N PRO A 338 -39.21 -38.68 36.58
CA PRO A 338 -39.79 -37.69 37.47
C PRO A 338 -41.28 -38.06 37.69
N GLN A 339 -41.67 -38.27 38.95
CA GLN A 339 -43.06 -38.20 39.41
C GLN A 339 -43.35 -36.80 39.95
#